data_AF-A0A438EY69-F1
#
_entry.id   AF-A0A438EY69-F1
#
_cell.length_a   1.000
_cell.length_b   1.000
_cell.length_c   1.000
_cell.angle_alpha   90.00
_cell.angle_beta   90.00
_cell.angle_gamma   90.00
#
_symmetry.space_group_name_H-M   'P 1'
#
loop_
_entity.id
_entity.type
_entity.pdbx_description
1 polymer ?
#
loop_
_entity_poly.entity_id
_entity_poly.type
_entity_poly.pdbx_seq_one_letter_code
_entity_poly.pdbx_strand_id
1 'polypeptide(L)'
;MAIVTGDRYLESLSRLEALHELESLLAGAPVDYLRAYISDLGDHRALEQLRRILRLLTSLKVVSVLPPSVRDPTRLSLLPFGRLRVLELRGCDLSTSAARGLLELRHTLEKIICHNSTDALRHLFASRIVAIKDSPQWKRLSFVSCACNGLLLMDESLQLLPAVETLDLSRNKFSKVDNLRKCTKLKHLDLGFNHLRTISSFSEVKLIRTITY
;
A
#
# COMPACT_ATOMS: atom_id res chain seq x y z
N MET A 1 11.88 0.01 -19.29
CA MET A 1 12.72 -0.74 -20.26
C MET A 1 13.00 -2.11 -19.65
N ALA A 2 12.62 -3.17 -20.36
CA ALA A 2 13.21 -4.49 -20.19
C ALA A 2 14.48 -4.57 -21.05
N ILE A 3 15.47 -5.36 -20.64
CA ILE A 3 16.35 -6.26 -21.43
C ILE A 3 17.53 -6.70 -20.56
N VAL A 4 17.86 -7.99 -20.64
CA VAL A 4 18.97 -8.72 -20.02
C VAL A 4 19.99 -9.11 -21.10
N THR A 5 21.28 -9.01 -20.77
CA THR A 5 22.45 -9.74 -21.34
C THR A 5 23.59 -9.60 -20.32
N GLY A 6 24.47 -10.53 -19.97
CA GLY A 6 24.81 -11.89 -20.37
C GLY A 6 25.99 -12.36 -19.48
N ASP A 7 26.10 -13.68 -19.35
CA ASP A 7 27.13 -14.56 -18.76
C ASP A 7 28.27 -14.07 -17.81
N ARG A 8 28.32 -14.79 -16.67
CA ARG A 8 29.48 -15.45 -16.04
C ARG A 8 30.83 -14.74 -16.16
N TYR A 9 31.29 -14.14 -15.07
CA TYR A 9 32.69 -14.06 -14.58
C TYR A 9 32.76 -12.87 -13.63
N LEU A 10 32.49 -13.06 -12.32
CA LEU A 10 32.91 -12.16 -11.22
C LEU A 10 32.54 -12.77 -9.83
N GLU A 11 32.60 -14.10 -9.72
CA GLU A 11 32.14 -14.88 -8.55
C GLU A 11 32.99 -14.69 -7.26
N SER A 12 34.02 -13.83 -7.26
CA SER A 12 34.88 -13.62 -6.08
C SER A 12 35.08 -12.17 -5.63
N LEU A 13 34.66 -11.16 -6.41
CA LEU A 13 34.68 -9.74 -6.00
C LEU A 13 33.30 -9.19 -5.59
N SER A 14 32.21 -9.88 -5.94
CA SER A 14 30.81 -9.50 -5.68
C SER A 14 30.39 -9.51 -4.21
N ARG A 15 31.17 -10.10 -3.29
CA ARG A 15 30.77 -10.28 -1.89
C ARG A 15 30.90 -9.02 -1.02
N LEU A 16 31.80 -8.09 -1.36
CA LEU A 16 31.89 -6.81 -0.64
C LEU A 16 30.98 -5.74 -1.27
N GLU A 17 30.83 -5.78 -2.60
CA GLU A 17 29.94 -4.88 -3.34
C GLU A 17 28.47 -5.19 -3.04
N ALA A 18 28.06 -6.46 -2.89
CA ALA A 18 26.67 -6.81 -2.55
C ALA A 18 26.19 -6.26 -1.18
N LEU A 19 27.11 -6.05 -0.24
CA LEU A 19 26.79 -5.53 1.09
C LEU A 19 26.64 -4.00 1.07
N HIS A 20 27.46 -3.32 0.27
CA HIS A 20 27.35 -1.88 -0.01
C HIS A 20 26.18 -1.56 -0.94
N GLU A 21 25.89 -2.44 -1.91
CA GLU A 21 24.73 -2.35 -2.78
C GLU A 21 23.45 -2.53 -1.98
N LEU A 22 23.38 -3.42 -0.98
CA LEU A 22 22.20 -3.56 -0.11
C LEU A 22 21.91 -2.31 0.72
N GLU A 23 22.96 -1.59 1.14
CA GLU A 23 22.83 -0.26 1.74
C GLU A 23 22.42 0.80 0.71
N SER A 24 22.86 0.69 -0.55
CA SER A 24 22.42 1.57 -1.64
C SER A 24 20.99 1.26 -2.14
N LEU A 25 20.54 0.00 -2.04
CA LEU A 25 19.23 -0.51 -2.48
C LEU A 25 18.10 -0.11 -1.53
N LEU A 26 18.42 0.33 -0.32
CA LEU A 26 17.51 1.09 0.53
C LEU A 26 17.03 2.38 -0.16
N ALA A 27 17.75 2.86 -1.19
CA ALA A 27 17.25 3.83 -2.16
C ALA A 27 16.60 3.12 -3.37
N GLY A 28 15.36 2.66 -3.20
CA GLY A 28 14.46 2.42 -4.34
C GLY A 28 14.69 1.13 -5.16
N ALA A 29 15.22 0.07 -4.56
CA ALA A 29 15.39 -1.21 -5.23
C ALA A 29 14.09 -1.80 -5.84
N PRO A 30 14.08 -2.18 -7.13
CA PRO A 30 13.00 -2.97 -7.71
C PRO A 30 12.87 -4.33 -7.03
N VAL A 31 11.64 -4.81 -6.87
CA VAL A 31 11.30 -6.13 -6.28
C VAL A 31 12.05 -7.28 -6.96
N ASP A 32 12.41 -7.12 -8.23
CA ASP A 32 13.18 -8.09 -9.01
C ASP A 32 14.62 -8.26 -8.52
N TYR A 33 15.24 -7.22 -7.94
CA TYR A 33 16.56 -7.33 -7.32
C TYR A 33 16.51 -8.23 -6.08
N LEU A 34 15.50 -8.07 -5.24
CA LEU A 34 15.28 -8.93 -4.09
C LEU A 34 14.95 -10.37 -4.52
N ARG A 35 14.21 -10.54 -5.63
CA ARG A 35 13.86 -11.87 -6.15
C ARG A 35 15.07 -12.60 -6.72
N ALA A 36 15.91 -11.93 -7.51
CA ALA A 36 17.17 -12.48 -8.03
C ALA A 36 18.15 -12.80 -6.89
N TYR A 37 18.32 -11.86 -5.95
CA TYR A 37 19.14 -12.06 -4.75
C TYR A 37 18.67 -13.27 -3.92
N ILE A 38 17.37 -13.46 -3.74
CA ILE A 38 16.82 -14.61 -3.00
C ILE A 38 16.96 -15.92 -3.78
N SER A 39 16.84 -15.90 -5.11
CA SER A 39 16.97 -17.10 -5.95
C SER A 39 18.41 -17.62 -6.07
N ASP A 40 19.41 -16.74 -5.97
CA ASP A 40 20.83 -17.13 -5.93
C ASP A 40 21.33 -17.48 -4.52
N LEU A 41 20.53 -17.22 -3.49
CA LEU A 41 20.90 -17.50 -2.10
C LEU A 41 20.48 -18.91 -1.67
N GLY A 42 21.36 -19.88 -1.93
CA GLY A 42 21.43 -21.13 -1.17
C GLY A 42 21.92 -20.96 0.27
N ASP A 43 22.17 -19.72 0.71
CA ASP A 43 22.86 -19.40 1.97
C ASP A 43 21.86 -18.87 3.03
N HIS A 44 21.51 -19.74 3.99
CA HIS A 44 20.59 -19.42 5.09
C HIS A 44 20.98 -18.16 5.86
N ARG A 45 22.28 -17.87 5.96
CA ARG A 45 22.80 -16.69 6.67
C ARG A 45 22.43 -15.39 5.97
N ALA A 46 22.53 -15.34 4.64
CA ALA A 46 22.17 -14.15 3.88
C ALA A 46 20.66 -13.89 3.91
N LEU A 47 19.84 -14.95 3.89
CA LEU A 47 18.39 -14.85 4.08
C LEU A 47 18.03 -14.33 5.49
N GLU A 48 18.75 -14.73 6.53
CA GLU A 48 18.57 -14.19 7.88
C GLU A 48 18.98 -12.71 7.97
N GLN A 49 20.10 -12.32 7.36
CA GLN A 49 20.52 -10.91 7.30
C GLN A 49 19.49 -10.07 6.56
N LEU A 50 19.00 -10.56 5.42
CA LEU A 50 17.94 -9.89 4.67
C LEU A 50 16.68 -9.74 5.52
N ARG A 51 16.24 -10.80 6.23
CA ARG A 51 15.10 -10.73 7.15
C ARG A 51 15.31 -9.69 8.25
N ARG A 52 16.53 -9.56 8.79
CA ARG A 52 16.86 -8.54 9.79
C ARG A 52 16.73 -7.13 9.21
N ILE A 53 17.25 -6.91 8.01
CA ILE A 53 17.19 -5.61 7.32
C ILE A 53 15.74 -5.25 6.98
N LEU A 54 14.97 -6.19 6.42
CA LEU A 54 13.55 -5.97 6.07
C LEU A 54 12.70 -5.57 7.29
N ARG A 55 12.99 -6.11 8.48
CA ARG A 55 12.31 -5.74 9.74
C ARG A 55 12.60 -4.31 10.18
N LEU A 56 13.69 -3.70 9.74
CA LEU A 56 14.07 -2.33 10.09
C LEU A 56 13.46 -1.29 9.15
N LEU A 57 12.96 -1.72 7.98
CA LEU A 57 12.37 -0.83 7.00
C LEU A 57 11.11 -0.15 7.54
N THR A 58 11.11 1.18 7.42
CA THR A 58 9.98 2.04 7.80
C THR A 58 9.19 2.51 6.60
N SER A 59 9.73 2.39 5.39
CA SER A 59 9.07 2.76 4.13
C SER A 59 9.25 1.67 3.08
N LEU A 60 8.19 1.40 2.33
CA LEU A 60 8.18 0.44 1.23
C LEU A 60 7.32 0.99 0.10
N LYS A 61 7.86 0.93 -1.11
CA LYS A 61 7.15 1.28 -2.34
C LYS A 61 7.20 0.09 -3.29
N VAL A 62 6.03 -0.40 -3.70
CA VAL A 62 5.87 -1.50 -4.65
C VAL A 62 5.14 -0.95 -5.86
N VAL A 63 5.78 -1.06 -7.03
CA VAL A 63 5.23 -0.62 -8.31
C VAL A 63 5.27 -1.79 -9.26
N SER A 64 4.12 -2.14 -9.82
CA SER A 64 4.02 -3.11 -10.91
C SER A 64 4.75 -2.60 -12.14
N VAL A 65 5.50 -3.50 -12.77
CA VAL A 65 6.17 -3.26 -14.06
C VAL A 65 5.27 -3.55 -15.25
N LEU A 66 4.07 -4.10 -15.00
CA LEU A 66 3.10 -4.41 -16.05
C LEU A 66 2.44 -3.13 -16.59
N PRO A 67 1.92 -3.18 -17.84
CA PRO A 67 1.17 -2.07 -18.40
C PRO A 67 0.01 -1.65 -17.48
N PRO A 68 -0.34 -0.35 -17.43
CA PRO A 68 -1.37 0.15 -16.51
C PRO A 68 -2.77 -0.48 -16.68
N SER A 69 -3.02 -1.11 -17.83
CA SER A 69 -4.25 -1.83 -18.13
C SER A 69 -4.39 -3.15 -17.37
N VAL A 70 -3.32 -3.68 -16.78
CA VAL A 70 -3.29 -4.97 -16.08
C VAL A 70 -2.73 -4.78 -14.68
N ARG A 71 -3.44 -5.29 -13.66
CA ARG A 71 -2.93 -5.35 -12.29
C ARG A 71 -2.07 -6.59 -12.11
N ASP A 72 -0.95 -6.46 -11.42
CA ASP A 72 -0.02 -7.56 -11.14
C ASP A 72 -0.66 -8.55 -10.15
N PRO A 73 -0.94 -9.80 -10.56
CA PRO A 73 -1.56 -10.81 -9.70
C PRO A 73 -0.60 -11.39 -8.65
N THR A 74 0.67 -10.97 -8.65
CA THR A 74 1.68 -11.47 -7.72
C THR A 74 1.25 -11.28 -6.27
N ARG A 75 1.26 -12.37 -5.50
CA ARG A 75 0.89 -12.34 -4.07
C ARG A 75 1.90 -11.52 -3.28
N LEU A 76 1.42 -10.44 -2.68
CA LEU A 76 2.22 -9.60 -1.79
C LEU A 76 2.27 -10.18 -0.37
N SER A 77 3.47 -10.24 0.20
CA SER A 77 3.71 -10.61 1.60
C SER A 77 4.44 -9.49 2.33
N LEU A 78 3.76 -8.90 3.30
CA LEU A 78 4.25 -7.82 4.15
C LEU A 78 4.69 -8.30 5.54
N LEU A 79 4.59 -9.61 5.81
CA LEU A 79 5.02 -10.24 7.07
C LEU A 79 6.48 -9.91 7.48
N PRO A 80 7.45 -9.74 6.56
CA PRO A 80 8.82 -9.40 6.95
C PRO A 80 8.97 -7.97 7.53
N PHE A 81 8.05 -7.05 7.25
CA PHE A 81 8.21 -5.62 7.50
C PHE A 81 7.58 -5.17 8.82
N GLY A 82 8.14 -5.62 9.94
CA GLY A 82 7.55 -5.39 11.28
C GLY A 82 7.53 -3.94 11.78
N ARG A 83 8.20 -2.99 11.11
CA ARG A 83 8.29 -1.57 11.52
C ARG A 83 7.79 -0.59 10.46
N LEU A 84 7.03 -1.08 9.48
CA LEU A 84 6.62 -0.26 8.35
C LEU A 84 5.67 0.86 8.79
N ARG A 85 6.02 2.10 8.44
CA ARG A 85 5.23 3.31 8.70
C ARG A 85 4.61 3.87 7.42
N VAL A 86 5.28 3.70 6.28
CA VAL A 86 4.84 4.19 4.97
C VAL A 86 4.79 3.04 3.97
N LEU A 87 3.63 2.83 3.35
CA LEU A 87 3.44 1.83 2.29
C LEU A 87 2.86 2.49 1.04
N GLU A 88 3.49 2.27 -0.11
CA GLU A 88 2.99 2.71 -1.41
C GLU A 88 2.84 1.50 -2.33
N LEU A 89 1.64 1.27 -2.85
CA LEU A 89 1.30 0.18 -3.76
C LEU A 89 0.76 0.78 -5.05
N ARG A 90 1.34 0.40 -6.19
CA ARG A 90 0.92 0.86 -7.51
C ARG A 90 0.80 -0.31 -8.46
N GLY A 91 -0.38 -0.52 -9.03
CA GLY A 91 -0.63 -1.57 -10.02
C GLY A 91 -0.60 -3.00 -9.47
N CYS A 92 -0.69 -3.21 -8.15
CA CYS A 92 -0.71 -4.55 -7.55
C CYS A 92 -2.14 -5.05 -7.39
N ASP A 93 -2.48 -6.31 -7.66
CA ASP A 93 -3.85 -6.79 -7.51
C ASP A 93 -4.18 -7.27 -6.09
N LEU A 94 -4.72 -6.35 -5.28
CA LEU A 94 -5.23 -6.68 -3.93
C LEU A 94 -6.64 -7.28 -3.94
N SER A 95 -7.30 -7.27 -5.10
CA SER A 95 -8.68 -7.70 -5.31
C SER A 95 -8.78 -9.23 -5.31
N THR A 96 -7.93 -9.88 -6.11
CA THR A 96 -7.88 -11.35 -6.14
C THR A 96 -6.98 -11.92 -5.04
N SER A 97 -5.86 -11.26 -4.75
CA SER A 97 -4.86 -11.71 -3.80
C SER A 97 -4.65 -10.71 -2.67
N ALA A 98 -5.24 -10.99 -1.50
CA ALA A 98 -5.03 -10.14 -0.33
C ALA A 98 -3.54 -10.05 0.05
N ALA A 99 -3.05 -8.84 0.34
CA ALA A 99 -1.69 -8.65 0.84
C ALA A 99 -1.55 -9.29 2.23
N ARG A 100 -0.80 -10.39 2.30
CA ARG A 100 -0.55 -11.10 3.55
C ARG A 100 0.23 -10.20 4.50
N GLY A 101 -0.19 -10.13 5.76
CA GLY A 101 0.46 -9.26 6.76
C GLY A 101 0.07 -7.78 6.71
N LEU A 102 -0.71 -7.31 5.72
CA LEU A 102 -1.11 -5.89 5.66
C LEU A 102 -1.87 -5.46 6.92
N LEU A 103 -2.87 -6.25 7.33
CA LEU A 103 -3.68 -5.96 8.52
C LEU A 103 -2.88 -6.06 9.82
N GLU A 104 -1.73 -6.74 9.82
CA GLU A 104 -0.84 -6.79 10.97
C GLU A 104 -0.14 -5.45 11.16
N LEU A 105 0.19 -4.73 10.08
CA LEU A 105 0.83 -3.41 10.13
C LEU A 105 -0.01 -2.29 10.76
N ARG A 106 -1.27 -2.55 11.14
CA ARG A 106 -2.17 -1.56 11.76
C ARG A 106 -1.60 -0.83 12.99
N HIS A 107 -0.64 -1.44 13.67
CA HIS A 107 0.00 -0.91 14.87
C HIS A 107 1.24 -0.05 14.58
N THR A 108 1.72 -0.01 13.33
CA THR A 108 2.89 0.79 12.91
C THR A 108 2.60 1.74 11.75
N LEU A 109 1.70 1.36 10.84
CA LEU A 109 1.46 2.08 9.59
C LEU A 109 0.79 3.43 9.85
N GLU A 110 1.39 4.47 9.31
CA GLU A 110 0.97 5.86 9.44
C GLU A 110 0.51 6.44 8.10
N LYS A 111 1.08 5.95 7.00
CA LYS A 111 0.76 6.40 5.65
C LYS A 111 0.59 5.21 4.70
N ILE A 112 -0.50 5.20 3.95
CA ILE A 112 -0.70 4.29 2.83
C ILE A 112 -1.10 5.04 1.55
N ILE A 113 -0.47 4.66 0.45
CA ILE A 113 -0.82 5.10 -0.90
C ILE A 113 -1.12 3.83 -1.72
N CYS A 114 -2.27 3.79 -2.35
CA CYS A 114 -2.72 2.63 -3.12
C CYS A 114 -3.33 3.13 -4.43
N HIS A 115 -2.60 3.04 -5.55
CA HIS A 115 -3.07 3.52 -6.85
C HIS A 115 -3.24 2.34 -7.81
N ASN A 116 -4.36 2.28 -8.53
CA ASN A 116 -4.70 1.18 -9.45
C ASN A 116 -4.42 -0.23 -8.88
N SER A 117 -4.70 -0.45 -7.59
CA SER A 117 -4.32 -1.69 -6.91
C SER A 117 -5.49 -2.37 -6.19
N THR A 118 -6.66 -1.73 -6.11
CA THR A 118 -7.84 -2.33 -5.50
C THR A 118 -9.12 -1.91 -6.21
N ASP A 119 -10.14 -2.74 -6.12
CA ASP A 119 -11.53 -2.50 -6.54
C ASP A 119 -12.47 -2.18 -5.34
N ALA A 120 -12.01 -2.40 -4.10
CA ALA A 120 -12.73 -2.07 -2.87
C ALA A 120 -11.80 -1.55 -1.77
N LEU A 121 -12.26 -0.59 -0.95
CA LEU A 121 -11.48 -0.09 0.19
C LEU A 121 -11.31 -1.18 1.26
N ARG A 122 -12.32 -2.05 1.38
CA ARG A 122 -12.28 -3.21 2.28
C ARG A 122 -11.04 -4.08 2.09
N HIS A 123 -10.50 -4.23 0.88
CA HIS A 123 -9.31 -5.03 0.62
C HIS A 123 -8.05 -4.50 1.31
N LEU A 124 -8.01 -3.21 1.65
CA LEU A 124 -6.91 -2.60 2.39
C LEU A 124 -7.13 -2.61 3.90
N PHE A 125 -8.34 -2.27 4.33
CA PHE A 125 -8.57 -1.88 5.72
C PHE A 125 -9.18 -2.97 6.59
N ALA A 126 -9.78 -4.01 6.01
CA ALA A 126 -10.48 -5.03 6.78
C ALA A 126 -10.19 -6.45 6.28
N SER A 127 -10.47 -7.42 7.15
CA SER A 127 -10.52 -8.82 6.76
C SER A 127 -11.75 -9.07 5.88
N ARG A 128 -11.63 -10.01 4.93
CA ARG A 128 -12.75 -10.45 4.09
C ARG A 128 -13.78 -11.28 4.87
N ILE A 129 -13.38 -11.84 6.00
CA ILE A 129 -14.17 -12.83 6.77
C ILE A 129 -14.81 -12.19 8.00
N VAL A 130 -14.13 -11.23 8.63
CA VAL A 130 -14.58 -10.61 9.88
C VAL A 130 -15.51 -9.44 9.55
N ALA A 131 -16.60 -9.30 10.32
CA ALA A 131 -17.47 -8.15 10.22
C ALA A 131 -16.73 -6.85 10.57
N ILE A 132 -17.10 -5.73 9.95
CA ILE A 132 -16.41 -4.44 10.18
C ILE A 132 -16.53 -4.01 11.65
N LYS A 133 -17.67 -4.25 12.29
CA LYS A 133 -17.88 -3.93 13.71
C LYS A 133 -16.89 -4.62 14.66
N ASP A 134 -16.43 -5.82 14.30
CA ASP A 134 -15.51 -6.64 15.10
C ASP A 134 -14.07 -6.52 14.61
N SER A 135 -13.83 -5.70 13.57
CA SER A 135 -12.51 -5.52 12.98
C SER A 135 -11.67 -4.51 13.77
N PRO A 136 -10.36 -4.75 13.91
CA PRO A 136 -9.48 -3.84 14.62
C PRO A 136 -9.32 -2.52 13.86
N GLN A 137 -9.22 -1.42 14.61
CA GLN A 137 -9.07 -0.07 14.05
C GLN A 137 -7.62 0.28 13.70
N TRP A 138 -7.44 1.12 12.68
CA TRP A 138 -6.19 1.73 12.27
C TRP A 138 -5.91 3.00 13.09
N LYS A 139 -5.38 2.82 14.30
CA LYS A 139 -5.18 3.92 15.27
C LYS A 139 -4.01 4.85 14.95
N ARG A 140 -3.12 4.47 14.04
CA ARG A 140 -1.93 5.25 13.66
C ARG A 140 -1.98 5.79 12.23
N LEU A 141 -2.89 5.27 11.40
CA LEU A 141 -2.98 5.63 9.99
C LEU A 141 -3.57 7.04 9.87
N SER A 142 -2.71 8.02 9.60
CA SER A 142 -3.06 9.44 9.51
C SER A 142 -3.23 9.90 8.07
N PHE A 143 -2.58 9.23 7.11
CA PHE A 143 -2.64 9.55 5.68
C PHE A 143 -3.05 8.33 4.87
N VAL A 144 -4.11 8.48 4.07
CA VAL A 144 -4.58 7.46 3.13
C VAL A 144 -4.80 8.12 1.77
N SER A 145 -4.17 7.57 0.73
CA SER A 145 -4.53 7.86 -0.67
C SER A 145 -4.92 6.58 -1.36
N CYS A 146 -6.16 6.51 -1.83
CA CYS A 146 -6.68 5.44 -2.69
C CYS A 146 -7.16 6.02 -4.04
N ALA A 147 -6.42 7.00 -4.57
CA ALA A 147 -6.74 7.62 -5.85
C ALA A 147 -6.56 6.65 -7.03
N CYS A 148 -7.25 6.92 -8.14
CA CYS A 148 -7.11 6.16 -9.39
C CYS A 148 -7.38 4.64 -9.26
N ASN A 149 -8.36 4.23 -8.46
CA ASN A 149 -8.73 2.82 -8.31
C ASN A 149 -10.05 2.46 -9.02
N GLY A 150 -10.79 3.44 -9.53
CA GLY A 150 -12.08 3.22 -10.18
C GLY A 150 -13.17 2.77 -9.21
N LEU A 151 -13.03 3.08 -7.92
CA LEU A 151 -13.94 2.66 -6.86
C LEU A 151 -15.33 3.27 -7.03
N LEU A 152 -16.37 2.46 -6.86
CA LEU A 152 -17.76 2.87 -7.02
C LEU A 152 -18.42 3.27 -5.70
N LEU A 153 -17.96 2.70 -4.58
CA LEU A 153 -18.60 2.85 -3.27
C LEU A 153 -17.58 3.13 -2.17
N MET A 154 -17.88 4.11 -1.32
CA MET A 154 -17.26 4.27 -0.02
C MET A 154 -17.84 3.23 0.94
N ASP A 155 -17.16 2.09 1.07
CA ASP A 155 -17.65 0.97 1.89
C ASP A 155 -17.38 1.18 3.40
N GLU A 156 -18.01 0.35 4.24
CA GLU A 156 -17.95 0.46 5.70
C GLU A 156 -16.54 0.35 6.30
N SER A 157 -15.54 -0.16 5.56
CA SER A 157 -14.18 -0.29 6.07
C SER A 157 -13.53 1.05 6.42
N LEU A 158 -14.01 2.17 5.85
CA LEU A 158 -13.63 3.52 6.26
C LEU A 158 -13.91 3.78 7.75
N GLN A 159 -14.88 3.08 8.34
CA GLN A 159 -15.18 3.20 9.77
C GLN A 159 -14.04 2.70 10.67
N LEU A 160 -13.07 1.98 10.11
CA LEU A 160 -11.88 1.50 10.81
C LEU A 160 -10.74 2.53 10.86
N LEU A 161 -10.95 3.74 10.34
CA LEU A 161 -9.93 4.78 10.20
C LEU A 161 -10.15 5.98 11.16
N PRO A 162 -10.21 5.79 12.49
CA PRO A 162 -10.51 6.89 13.41
C PRO A 162 -9.40 7.93 13.53
N ALA A 163 -8.16 7.58 13.13
CA ALA A 163 -7.00 8.44 13.22
C ALA A 163 -6.67 9.19 11.92
N VAL A 164 -7.40 8.94 10.83
CA VAL A 164 -7.08 9.53 9.52
C VAL A 164 -7.30 11.04 9.55
N GLU A 165 -6.30 11.79 9.10
CA GLU A 165 -6.32 13.24 8.98
C GLU A 165 -6.44 13.68 7.53
N THR A 166 -5.82 12.92 6.61
CA THR A 166 -5.88 13.17 5.17
C THR A 166 -6.36 11.91 4.46
N LEU A 167 -7.47 12.04 3.72
CA LEU A 167 -8.05 10.98 2.91
C LEU A 167 -8.19 11.49 1.47
N ASP A 168 -7.36 10.96 0.58
CA ASP A 168 -7.43 11.21 -0.85
C ASP A 168 -8.12 10.03 -1.54
N LEU A 169 -9.32 10.31 -2.04
CA LEU A 169 -10.21 9.40 -2.76
C LEU A 169 -10.52 9.94 -4.16
N SER A 170 -9.67 10.82 -4.68
CA SER A 170 -9.81 11.44 -6.00
C SER A 170 -9.69 10.44 -7.15
N ARG A 171 -10.19 10.81 -8.33
CA ARG A 171 -10.09 10.00 -9.56
C ARG A 171 -10.66 8.58 -9.37
N ASN A 172 -11.78 8.49 -8.68
CA ASN A 172 -12.58 7.28 -8.55
C ASN A 172 -13.94 7.50 -9.24
N LYS A 173 -14.92 6.65 -8.98
CA LYS A 173 -16.24 6.69 -9.60
C LYS A 173 -17.35 6.81 -8.56
N PHE A 174 -17.06 7.43 -7.41
CA PHE A 174 -18.03 7.59 -6.33
C PHE A 174 -19.20 8.47 -6.77
N SER A 175 -20.42 8.00 -6.55
CA SER A 175 -21.67 8.73 -6.82
C SER A 175 -22.27 9.39 -5.57
N LYS A 176 -21.85 8.94 -4.39
CA LYS A 176 -22.24 9.45 -3.07
C LYS A 176 -21.06 9.41 -2.11
N VAL A 177 -21.14 10.25 -1.07
CA VAL A 177 -20.24 10.22 0.09
C VAL A 177 -20.95 9.48 1.21
N ASP A 178 -20.25 8.55 1.88
CA ASP A 178 -20.82 7.67 2.91
C ASP A 178 -19.70 7.15 3.83
N ASN A 179 -20.06 6.58 4.98
CA ASN A 179 -19.16 5.86 5.91
C ASN A 179 -18.03 6.67 6.55
N LEU A 180 -18.05 8.01 6.47
CA LEU A 180 -17.02 8.88 7.05
C LEU A 180 -17.26 9.25 8.53
N ARG A 181 -18.41 8.88 9.11
CA ARG A 181 -18.81 9.23 10.48
C ARG A 181 -17.79 8.89 11.58
N LYS A 182 -16.95 7.87 11.38
CA LYS A 182 -15.91 7.45 12.34
C LYS A 182 -14.54 8.05 12.06
N CYS A 183 -14.34 8.74 10.93
CA CYS A 183 -13.11 9.46 10.60
C CYS A 183 -13.06 10.81 11.36
N THR A 184 -13.10 10.75 12.69
CA THR A 184 -13.30 11.93 13.55
C THR A 184 -12.14 12.94 13.53
N LYS A 185 -10.96 12.52 13.07
CA LYS A 185 -9.78 13.39 12.91
C LYS A 185 -9.58 13.93 11.49
N LEU A 186 -10.51 13.64 10.57
CA LEU A 186 -10.36 14.00 9.16
C LEU A 186 -10.34 15.53 8.98
N LYS A 187 -9.25 16.06 8.43
CA LYS A 187 -9.03 17.50 8.15
C LYS A 187 -9.11 17.80 6.66
N HIS A 188 -8.59 16.87 5.84
CA HIS A 188 -8.48 17.00 4.38
C HIS A 188 -9.12 15.80 3.71
N LEU A 189 -10.10 16.06 2.84
CA LEU A 189 -10.77 15.05 2.04
C LEU A 189 -10.74 15.48 0.58
N ASP A 190 -10.03 14.72 -0.25
CA ASP A 190 -10.02 14.93 -1.69
C ASP A 190 -10.98 13.94 -2.36
N LEU A 191 -11.98 14.47 -3.06
CA LEU A 191 -12.94 13.71 -3.85
C LEU A 191 -12.99 14.19 -5.30
N GLY A 192 -11.98 14.94 -5.74
CA GLY A 192 -11.93 15.47 -7.09
C GLY A 192 -11.98 14.38 -8.15
N PHE A 193 -12.50 14.70 -9.33
CA PHE A 193 -12.65 13.75 -10.44
C PHE A 193 -13.45 12.46 -10.07
N ASN A 194 -14.54 12.60 -9.30
CA ASN A 194 -15.54 11.55 -9.06
C ASN A 194 -16.85 11.84 -9.82
N HIS A 195 -17.92 11.09 -9.53
CA HIS A 195 -19.25 11.25 -10.15
C HIS A 195 -20.31 11.71 -9.15
N LEU A 196 -19.92 12.55 -8.19
CA LEU A 196 -20.81 13.09 -7.15
C LEU A 196 -21.84 14.03 -7.80
N ARG A 197 -23.12 13.66 -7.76
CA ARG A 197 -24.20 14.41 -8.42
C ARG A 197 -24.88 15.44 -7.53
N THR A 198 -24.72 15.37 -6.20
CA THR A 198 -25.47 16.20 -5.26
C THR A 198 -24.65 16.66 -4.05
N ILE A 199 -24.88 17.91 -3.66
CA ILE A 199 -24.26 18.56 -2.49
C ILE A 199 -24.69 17.90 -1.16
N SER A 200 -25.87 17.25 -1.13
CA SER A 200 -26.38 16.53 0.05
C SER A 200 -25.44 15.42 0.55
N SER A 201 -24.59 14.88 -0.34
CA SER A 201 -23.55 13.91 0.01
C SER A 201 -22.58 14.45 1.08
N PHE A 202 -22.37 15.77 1.16
CA PHE A 202 -21.42 16.36 2.10
C PHE A 202 -21.99 16.66 3.49
N SER A 203 -23.28 16.40 3.72
CA SER A 203 -23.95 16.69 5.00
C SER A 203 -23.34 15.93 6.19
N GLU A 204 -22.70 14.79 5.95
CA GLU A 204 -21.99 14.01 6.97
C GLU A 204 -20.62 14.59 7.35
N VAL A 205 -20.05 15.46 6.52
CA VAL A 205 -18.63 15.86 6.63
C VAL A 205 -18.51 17.33 7.06
N LYS A 206 -19.02 17.61 8.27
CA LYS A 206 -19.09 18.95 8.87
C LYS A 206 -17.75 19.60 9.24
N LEU A 207 -16.61 18.92 9.05
CA LEU A 207 -15.30 19.34 9.58
C LEU A 207 -14.17 19.47 8.54
N ILE A 208 -14.47 19.35 7.24
CA ILE A 208 -13.42 19.39 6.20
C ILE A 208 -12.99 20.84 5.93
N ARG A 209 -11.68 21.10 6.02
CA ARG A 209 -11.08 22.42 5.75
C ARG A 209 -10.78 22.68 4.27
N THR A 210 -10.73 21.63 3.43
CA THR A 210 -10.47 21.75 2.00
C THR A 210 -11.12 20.59 1.24
N ILE A 211 -12.08 20.90 0.37
CA ILE A 211 -12.59 19.97 -0.65
C ILE A 211 -12.07 20.48 -1.98
N THR A 212 -11.19 19.71 -2.62
CA THR A 212 -10.84 19.87 -4.03
C THR A 212 -11.81 19.01 -4.86
N TYR A 213 -12.44 19.62 -5.87
CA TYR A 213 -13.39 18.99 -6.79
C TYR A 213 -12.81 18.86 -8.20
#